data_AF-A0A7C6FP48-F1
#
_entry.id   AF-A0A7C6FP48-F1
#
_cell.length_a   1.000
_cell.length_b   1.000
_cell.length_c   1.000
_cell.angle_alpha   90.00
_cell.angle_beta   90.00
_cell.angle_gamma   90.00
#
_symmetry.space_group_name_H-M   'P 1'
#
loop_
_entity.id
_entity.type
_entity.pdbx_description
1 polymer ?
#
loop_
_entity_poly.entity_id
_entity_poly.type
_entity_poly.pdbx_seq_one_letter_code
_entity_poly.pdbx_strand_id
1 'polypeptide(L)'
;SLKVAREIANQSITLIKNSNHLIPIDQRFSIPIIWPKGYEKSLQILLKNCSNLKPHLISIEPSDEERNALQEKIQDNDIKIIASYDLHRNAGWKELVNAISNQKTIIIALRSPYDFLKVTDYGAAVATYGDRPVSIEALGKILKGEIQPNGQLPVELPGRYQLGWGLKEF
;
A
#
# COMPACT_ATOMS: atom_id res chain seq x y z
N SER A 1 -19.25 17.77 5.93
CA SER A 1 -18.15 18.58 6.51
C SER A 1 -16.84 17.81 6.43
N LEU A 2 -15.68 18.48 6.54
CA LEU A 2 -14.36 17.80 6.52
C LEU A 2 -14.20 16.76 7.65
N LYS A 3 -14.83 17.00 8.80
CA LYS A 3 -14.80 16.10 9.96
C LYS A 3 -15.41 14.73 9.64
N VAL A 4 -16.61 14.71 9.05
CA VAL A 4 -17.30 13.48 8.66
C VAL A 4 -16.49 12.71 7.61
N ALA A 5 -15.90 13.40 6.62
CA ALA A 5 -15.06 12.75 5.62
C ALA A 5 -13.83 12.05 6.22
N ARG A 6 -13.19 12.65 7.24
CA ARG A 6 -12.07 12.04 7.95
C ARG A 6 -12.49 10.83 8.78
N GLU A 7 -13.64 10.88 9.42
CA GLU A 7 -14.17 9.78 10.21
C GLU A 7 -14.48 8.57 9.32
N ILE A 8 -15.16 8.81 8.19
CA ILE A 8 -15.41 7.78 7.18
C ILE A 8 -14.08 7.20 6.66
N ALA A 9 -13.10 8.04 6.34
CA ALA A 9 -11.81 7.59 5.84
C ALA A 9 -11.05 6.71 6.86
N ASN A 10 -11.05 7.08 8.15
CA ASN A 10 -10.43 6.27 9.21
C ASN A 10 -11.09 4.88 9.33
N GLN A 11 -12.41 4.80 9.09
CA GLN A 11 -13.16 3.55 9.15
C GLN A 11 -13.10 2.75 7.84
N SER A 12 -12.72 3.36 6.71
CA SER A 12 -12.75 2.71 5.40
C SER A 12 -11.47 1.96 5.07
N ILE A 13 -10.32 2.30 5.66
CA ILE A 13 -9.06 1.60 5.35
C ILE A 13 -9.20 0.13 5.75
N THR A 14 -8.98 -0.75 4.77
CA THR A 14 -9.20 -2.20 4.92
C THR A 14 -7.86 -2.91 4.92
N LEU A 15 -7.49 -3.48 6.06
CA LEU A 15 -6.36 -4.39 6.18
C LEU A 15 -6.81 -5.79 5.79
N ILE A 16 -6.23 -6.37 4.74
CA ILE A 16 -6.70 -7.63 4.14
C ILE A 16 -5.87 -8.81 4.62
N LYS A 17 -4.56 -8.58 4.81
CA LYS A 17 -3.58 -9.56 5.27
C LYS A 17 -2.52 -8.81 6.08
N ASN A 18 -2.01 -9.45 7.13
CA ASN A 18 -0.89 -8.93 7.94
C ASN A 18 -0.05 -10.05 8.53
N SER A 19 0.64 -10.82 7.68
CA SER A 19 1.53 -11.89 8.16
C SER A 19 2.72 -11.31 8.93
N ASN A 20 3.18 -12.01 9.97
CA ASN A 20 4.32 -11.61 10.81
C ASN A 20 4.21 -10.18 11.39
N HIS A 21 3.00 -9.65 11.53
CA HIS A 21 2.74 -8.31 12.07
C HIS A 21 3.58 -7.21 11.39
N LEU A 22 3.66 -7.21 10.05
CA LEU A 22 4.37 -6.16 9.30
C LEU A 22 3.78 -4.76 9.51
N ILE A 23 2.49 -4.69 9.84
CA ILE A 23 1.79 -3.48 10.29
C ILE A 23 1.39 -3.69 11.76
N PRO A 24 1.53 -2.71 12.67
CA PRO A 24 2.12 -1.39 12.47
C PRO A 24 3.60 -1.45 12.11
N ILE A 25 4.06 -0.52 11.29
CA ILE A 25 5.46 -0.45 10.88
C ILE A 25 6.32 0.10 12.04
N ASP A 26 7.48 -0.51 12.24
CA ASP A 26 8.43 -0.07 13.25
C ASP A 26 9.08 1.28 12.87
N GLN A 27 8.78 2.31 13.65
CA GLN A 27 9.21 3.68 13.41
C GLN A 27 10.72 3.89 13.59
N ARG A 28 11.44 2.93 14.20
CA ARG A 28 12.89 3.00 14.41
C ARG A 28 13.68 2.72 13.14
N PHE A 29 13.09 2.00 12.19
CA PHE A 29 13.75 1.60 10.95
C PHE A 29 13.29 2.46 9.78
N SER A 30 14.22 2.75 8.88
CA SER A 30 13.90 3.36 7.59
C SER A 30 13.35 2.30 6.65
N ILE A 31 12.15 2.53 6.09
CA ILE A 31 11.47 1.56 5.24
C ILE A 31 11.34 2.14 3.82
N PRO A 32 11.87 1.49 2.77
CA PRO A 32 11.67 1.94 1.40
C PRO A 32 10.20 1.87 1.02
N ILE A 33 9.70 2.94 0.40
CA ILE A 33 8.35 3.01 -0.17
C ILE A 33 8.41 3.32 -1.66
N ILE A 34 7.89 2.40 -2.46
CA ILE A 34 7.88 2.46 -3.92
C ILE A 34 6.51 2.98 -4.35
N TRP A 35 6.49 4.06 -5.12
CA TRP A 35 5.27 4.78 -5.45
C TRP A 35 5.29 5.31 -6.89
N PRO A 36 4.17 5.30 -7.64
CA PRO A 36 4.17 5.83 -8.99
C PRO A 36 4.34 7.37 -8.99
N LYS A 37 5.26 7.89 -9.82
CA LYS A 37 5.60 9.32 -9.95
C LYS A 37 4.38 10.22 -10.11
N GLY A 38 3.40 9.79 -10.92
CA GLY A 38 2.17 10.56 -11.18
C GLY A 38 1.33 10.85 -9.93
N TYR A 39 1.55 10.13 -8.84
CA TYR A 39 0.84 10.26 -7.56
C TYR A 39 1.75 10.74 -6.43
N GLU A 40 2.84 11.44 -6.74
CA GLU A 40 3.76 11.96 -5.71
C GLU A 40 3.03 12.82 -4.66
N LYS A 41 2.03 13.62 -5.05
CA LYS A 41 1.28 14.46 -4.09
C LYS A 41 0.63 13.65 -2.97
N SER A 42 0.10 12.46 -3.27
CA SER A 42 -0.48 11.59 -2.25
C SER A 42 0.62 10.99 -1.37
N LEU A 43 1.74 10.57 -1.94
CA LEU A 43 2.90 10.13 -1.16
C LEU A 43 3.38 11.20 -0.19
N GLN A 44 3.51 12.47 -0.61
CA GLN A 44 3.95 13.55 0.27
C GLN A 44 3.03 13.75 1.48
N ILE A 45 1.74 13.47 1.36
CA ILE A 45 0.80 13.51 2.50
C ILE A 45 1.09 12.36 3.47
N LEU A 46 1.42 11.17 2.95
CA LEU A 46 1.81 10.04 3.77
C LEU A 46 3.12 10.31 4.52
N LEU A 47 4.13 10.83 3.82
CA LEU A 47 5.46 11.11 4.37
C LEU A 47 5.43 12.16 5.50
N LYS A 48 4.51 13.13 5.45
CA LYS A 48 4.28 14.07 6.56
C LYS A 48 3.91 13.38 7.87
N ASN A 49 3.25 12.23 7.78
CA ASN A 49 2.79 11.46 8.94
C ASN A 49 3.69 10.27 9.27
N CYS A 50 4.49 9.79 8.31
CA CYS A 50 5.37 8.61 8.39
C CYS A 50 6.77 8.98 7.87
N SER A 51 7.56 9.68 8.70
CA SER A 51 8.87 10.24 8.30
C SER A 51 9.98 9.19 8.15
N ASN A 52 9.77 7.98 8.68
CA ASN A 52 10.70 6.85 8.53
C ASN A 52 10.62 6.20 7.14
N LEU A 53 9.62 6.54 6.32
CA LEU A 53 9.50 6.04 4.96
C LEU A 53 10.49 6.74 4.01
N LYS A 54 11.15 5.97 3.15
CA LYS A 54 12.13 6.45 2.17
C LYS A 54 11.58 6.31 0.75
N PRO A 55 11.18 7.42 0.09
CA PRO A 55 10.44 7.35 -1.15
C PRO A 55 11.32 6.98 -2.35
N HIS A 56 10.83 6.05 -3.16
CA HIS A 56 11.32 5.73 -4.50
C HIS A 56 10.18 5.97 -5.50
N LEU A 57 10.25 7.11 -6.18
CA LEU A 57 9.27 7.48 -7.21
C LEU A 57 9.68 6.89 -8.55
N ILE A 58 8.80 6.08 -9.14
CA ILE A 58 9.06 5.35 -10.39
C ILE A 58 7.92 5.62 -11.38
N SER A 59 8.19 5.66 -12.69
CA SER A 59 7.13 5.85 -13.69
C SER A 59 6.11 4.70 -13.64
N ILE A 60 4.85 4.97 -14.01
CA ILE A 60 3.81 3.92 -14.04
C ILE A 60 4.10 2.87 -15.13
N GLU A 61 4.83 3.26 -16.17
CA GLU A 61 5.47 2.37 -17.13
C GLU A 61 6.99 2.54 -16.93
N PRO A 62 7.61 1.76 -16.02
CA PRO A 62 9.02 1.91 -15.68
C PRO A 62 9.91 1.46 -16.83
N SER A 63 10.92 2.27 -17.18
CA SER A 63 12.00 1.83 -18.07
C SER A 63 12.91 0.82 -17.38
N ASP A 64 13.74 0.12 -18.15
CA ASP A 64 14.71 -0.82 -17.60
C ASP A 64 15.72 -0.11 -16.68
N GLU A 65 16.12 1.12 -17.00
CA GLU A 65 16.99 1.93 -16.15
C GLU A 65 16.33 2.24 -14.80
N GLU A 66 15.03 2.58 -14.79
CA GLU A 66 14.31 2.81 -13.54
C GLU A 66 14.17 1.54 -12.69
N ARG A 67 13.93 0.39 -13.34
CA ARG A 67 13.84 -0.91 -12.67
C ARG A 67 15.18 -1.31 -12.04
N ASN A 68 16.26 -1.22 -12.81
CA ASN A 68 17.61 -1.56 -12.36
C ASN A 68 18.05 -0.64 -11.20
N ALA A 69 17.87 0.68 -11.35
CA ALA A 69 18.23 1.65 -10.32
C ALA A 69 17.39 1.50 -9.04
N LEU A 70 16.16 0.99 -9.14
CA LEU A 70 15.36 0.63 -7.96
C LEU A 70 15.93 -0.62 -7.29
N GLN A 71 16.23 -1.66 -8.06
CA GLN A 71 16.71 -2.94 -7.55
C GLN A 71 18.04 -2.82 -6.81
N GLU A 72 18.92 -1.91 -7.24
CA GLU A 72 20.17 -1.58 -6.52
C GLU A 72 19.93 -0.93 -5.14
N LYS A 73 18.76 -0.31 -4.93
CA LYS A 73 18.43 0.44 -3.70
C LYS A 73 17.58 -0.34 -2.72
N ILE A 74 16.91 -1.40 -3.16
CA ILE A 74 16.03 -2.21 -2.33
C ILE A 74 16.67 -3.57 -2.08
N GLN A 75 16.67 -4.01 -0.83
CA GLN A 75 17.12 -5.35 -0.48
C GLN A 75 15.92 -6.29 -0.42
N ASP A 76 16.02 -7.46 -1.04
CA ASP A 76 14.92 -8.43 -1.08
C ASP A 76 14.50 -8.90 0.32
N ASN A 77 15.45 -8.97 1.24
CA ASN A 77 15.24 -9.48 2.58
C ASN A 77 14.73 -8.44 3.59
N ASP A 78 14.45 -7.22 3.17
CA ASP A 78 13.94 -6.17 4.06
C ASP A 78 12.45 -5.90 3.86
N ILE A 79 11.83 -5.32 4.89
CA ILE A 79 10.47 -4.81 4.79
C ILE A 79 10.45 -3.68 3.78
N LYS A 80 9.46 -3.70 2.88
CA LYS A 80 9.23 -2.63 1.91
C LYS A 80 7.75 -2.41 1.67
N ILE A 81 7.41 -1.19 1.28
CA ILE A 81 6.04 -0.79 0.97
C ILE A 81 5.94 -0.47 -0.51
N ILE A 82 4.90 -0.97 -1.18
CA ILE A 82 4.67 -0.69 -2.59
C ILE A 82 3.22 -0.27 -2.78
N ALA A 83 3.00 0.87 -3.43
CA ALA A 83 1.67 1.27 -3.86
C ALA A 83 1.28 0.57 -5.17
N SER A 84 0.18 -0.17 -5.18
CA SER A 84 -0.46 -0.63 -6.41
C SER A 84 -1.50 0.38 -6.89
N TYR A 85 -1.70 0.43 -8.21
CA TYR A 85 -2.62 1.36 -8.84
C TYR A 85 -3.20 0.75 -10.13
N ASP A 86 -4.43 0.23 -10.06
CA ASP A 86 -5.18 -0.32 -11.20
C ASP A 86 -4.31 -1.26 -12.08
N LEU A 87 -3.78 -2.33 -11.49
CA LEU A 87 -2.79 -3.23 -12.12
C LEU A 87 -3.31 -3.96 -13.36
N HIS A 88 -4.63 -4.00 -13.57
CA HIS A 88 -5.22 -4.50 -14.83
C HIS A 88 -5.01 -3.56 -16.01
N ARG A 89 -4.71 -2.27 -15.76
CA ARG A 89 -4.51 -1.24 -16.79
C ARG A 89 -3.04 -0.85 -16.96
N ASN A 90 -2.23 -1.02 -15.93
CA ASN A 90 -0.83 -0.59 -15.91
C ASN A 90 0.09 -1.82 -15.93
N ALA A 91 0.41 -2.31 -17.12
CA ALA A 91 1.13 -3.57 -17.30
C ALA A 91 2.58 -3.47 -16.79
N GLY A 92 3.30 -2.38 -17.12
CA GLY A 92 4.66 -2.17 -16.63
C GLY A 92 4.71 -2.04 -15.10
N TRP A 93 3.76 -1.33 -14.50
CA TRP A 93 3.65 -1.27 -13.04
C TRP A 93 3.39 -2.64 -12.43
N LYS A 94 2.43 -3.40 -12.98
CA LYS A 94 2.12 -4.76 -12.52
C LYS A 94 3.34 -5.68 -12.58
N GLU A 95 4.13 -5.61 -13.64
CA GLU A 95 5.37 -6.38 -13.76
C GLU A 95 6.38 -5.98 -12.69
N LEU A 96 6.61 -4.68 -12.49
CA LEU A 96 7.52 -4.20 -11.46
C LEU A 96 7.07 -4.67 -10.07
N VAL A 97 5.78 -4.46 -9.73
CA VAL A 97 5.24 -4.88 -8.43
C VAL A 97 5.43 -6.37 -8.23
N ASN A 98 5.09 -7.21 -9.23
CA ASN A 98 5.31 -8.66 -9.11
C ASN A 98 6.78 -9.05 -8.97
N ALA A 99 7.70 -8.37 -9.68
CA ALA A 99 9.11 -8.68 -9.67
C ALA A 99 9.77 -8.46 -8.30
N ILE A 100 9.29 -7.46 -7.54
CA ILE A 100 9.91 -7.08 -6.27
C ILE A 100 9.09 -7.53 -5.05
N SER A 101 7.82 -7.90 -5.20
CA SER A 101 6.98 -8.31 -4.06
C SER A 101 7.37 -9.68 -3.51
N ASN A 102 7.30 -9.80 -2.18
CA ASN A 102 7.56 -11.03 -1.45
C ASN A 102 6.87 -11.02 -0.08
N GLN A 103 7.03 -12.06 0.74
CA GLN A 103 6.42 -12.14 2.09
C GLN A 103 6.84 -11.05 3.10
N LYS A 104 7.82 -10.19 2.79
CA LYS A 104 8.19 -8.99 3.59
C LYS A 104 7.63 -7.69 3.03
N THR A 105 6.84 -7.79 1.96
CA THR A 105 6.27 -6.64 1.25
C THR A 105 4.88 -6.31 1.79
N ILE A 106 4.65 -5.01 1.99
CA ILE A 106 3.35 -4.42 2.27
C ILE A 106 2.83 -3.79 0.97
N ILE A 107 1.72 -4.33 0.44
CA ILE A 107 1.06 -3.77 -0.75
C ILE A 107 -0.06 -2.82 -0.33
N ILE A 108 -0.07 -1.61 -0.89
CA ILE A 108 -1.10 -0.61 -0.67
C ILE A 108 -1.87 -0.39 -1.98
N ALA A 109 -3.08 -0.90 -2.07
CA ALA A 109 -3.96 -0.66 -3.21
C ALA A 109 -4.61 0.72 -3.10
N LEU A 110 -4.10 1.68 -3.87
CA LEU A 110 -4.54 3.07 -3.84
C LEU A 110 -5.90 3.31 -4.49
N ARG A 111 -6.40 2.36 -5.28
CA ARG A 111 -7.68 2.49 -6.00
C ARG A 111 -8.53 1.26 -5.92
N SER A 112 -8.03 0.16 -6.50
CA SER A 112 -8.81 -1.04 -6.72
C SER A 112 -8.29 -2.18 -5.86
N PRO A 113 -9.12 -2.76 -4.97
CA PRO A 113 -8.71 -3.97 -4.23
C PRO A 113 -8.52 -5.18 -5.16
N TYR A 114 -8.97 -5.13 -6.42
CA TYR A 114 -8.71 -6.18 -7.40
C TYR A 114 -7.22 -6.31 -7.77
N ASP A 115 -6.38 -5.34 -7.39
CA ASP A 115 -4.92 -5.44 -7.53
C ASP A 115 -4.36 -6.65 -6.77
N PHE A 116 -5.00 -7.08 -5.67
CA PHE A 116 -4.60 -8.28 -4.91
C PHE A 116 -4.90 -9.61 -5.62
N LEU A 117 -5.58 -9.58 -6.78
CA LEU A 117 -5.70 -10.72 -7.69
C LEU A 117 -4.54 -10.77 -8.71
N LYS A 118 -3.78 -9.67 -8.87
CA LYS A 118 -2.70 -9.55 -9.87
C LYS A 118 -1.30 -9.68 -9.29
N VAL A 119 -1.19 -9.56 -7.98
CA VAL A 119 0.02 -9.78 -7.19
C VAL A 119 -0.41 -10.69 -6.05
N THR A 120 0.35 -11.73 -5.74
CA THR A 120 -0.08 -12.74 -4.75
C THR A 120 0.95 -13.06 -3.68
N ASP A 121 2.22 -12.71 -3.92
CA ASP A 121 3.32 -12.85 -2.97
C ASP A 121 3.55 -11.54 -2.22
N TYR A 122 2.89 -11.38 -1.07
CA TYR A 122 3.03 -10.25 -0.16
C TYR A 122 2.79 -10.69 1.29
N GLY A 123 3.41 -10.01 2.25
CA GLY A 123 3.20 -10.26 3.67
C GLY A 123 1.99 -9.54 4.23
N ALA A 124 1.78 -8.29 3.81
CA ALA A 124 0.62 -7.49 4.21
C ALA A 124 -0.02 -6.78 3.02
N ALA A 125 -1.32 -6.48 3.14
CA ALA A 125 -2.11 -5.86 2.09
C ALA A 125 -3.15 -4.90 2.68
N VAL A 126 -3.17 -3.66 2.17
CA VAL A 126 -4.09 -2.60 2.61
C VAL A 126 -4.78 -1.97 1.40
N ALA A 127 -6.11 -1.82 1.45
CA ALA A 127 -6.87 -1.06 0.47
C ALA A 127 -7.27 0.31 1.03
N THR A 128 -7.02 1.37 0.25
CA THR A 128 -7.42 2.75 0.62
C THR A 128 -8.61 3.28 -0.17
N TYR A 129 -8.96 2.62 -1.28
CA TYR A 129 -10.05 2.98 -2.21
C TYR A 129 -9.93 4.39 -2.82
N GLY A 130 -8.76 4.99 -2.71
CA GLY A 130 -8.45 6.32 -3.23
C GLY A 130 -7.15 6.88 -2.65
N ASP A 131 -6.60 7.83 -3.37
CA ASP A 131 -5.39 8.58 -3.05
C ASP A 131 -5.70 10.02 -2.58
N ARG A 132 -6.96 10.29 -2.24
CA ARG A 132 -7.40 11.57 -1.69
C ARG A 132 -6.71 11.84 -0.35
N PRO A 133 -6.46 13.12 0.02
CA PRO A 133 -5.76 13.46 1.25
C PRO A 133 -6.27 12.75 2.51
N VAL A 134 -7.59 12.70 2.71
CA VAL A 134 -8.20 12.06 3.89
C VAL A 134 -7.95 10.55 3.95
N SER A 135 -7.93 9.86 2.81
CA SER A 135 -7.65 8.41 2.74
C SER A 135 -6.18 8.13 3.05
N ILE A 136 -5.28 8.98 2.57
CA ILE A 136 -3.84 8.83 2.83
C ILE A 136 -3.48 9.20 4.27
N GLU A 137 -4.12 10.22 4.84
CA GLU A 137 -4.00 10.54 6.26
C GLU A 137 -4.44 9.34 7.13
N ALA A 138 -5.56 8.71 6.80
CA ALA A 138 -6.04 7.51 7.49
C ALA A 138 -5.09 6.31 7.32
N LEU A 139 -4.56 6.09 6.11
CA LEU A 139 -3.54 5.08 5.85
C LEU A 139 -2.31 5.28 6.76
N GLY A 140 -1.81 6.51 6.89
CA GLY A 140 -0.67 6.81 7.74
C GLY A 140 -0.91 6.44 9.21
N LYS A 141 -2.12 6.67 9.73
CA LYS A 141 -2.50 6.26 11.08
C LYS A 141 -2.54 4.74 11.24
N ILE A 142 -3.06 4.01 10.25
CA ILE A 142 -3.07 2.54 10.21
C ILE A 142 -1.65 1.99 10.20
N LEU A 143 -0.78 2.54 9.34
CA LEU A 143 0.62 2.10 9.26
C LEU A 143 1.36 2.32 10.59
N LYS A 144 1.02 3.36 11.35
CA LYS A 144 1.59 3.63 12.68
C LYS A 144 0.89 2.92 13.83
N GLY A 145 -0.24 2.26 13.59
CA GLY A 145 -1.04 1.65 14.65
C GLY A 145 -1.78 2.66 15.55
N GLU A 146 -1.92 3.91 15.10
CA GLU A 146 -2.62 4.96 15.86
C GLU A 146 -4.14 4.76 15.87
N ILE A 147 -4.66 4.02 14.89
CA ILE A 147 -6.05 3.56 14.83
C ILE A 147 -6.08 2.09 14.41
N GLN A 148 -7.10 1.35 14.84
CA GLN A 148 -7.32 -0.04 14.42
C GLN A 148 -7.92 -0.10 13.02
N PRO A 149 -7.55 -1.09 12.18
CA PRO A 149 -8.19 -1.31 10.90
C PRO A 149 -9.64 -1.75 11.15
N ASN A 150 -10.57 -1.13 10.43
CA ASN A 150 -12.00 -1.44 10.57
C ASN A 150 -12.72 -1.57 9.24
N GLY A 151 -12.07 -1.22 8.13
CA GLY A 151 -12.63 -1.35 6.80
C GLY A 151 -12.92 -2.79 6.42
N GLN A 152 -13.79 -2.93 5.43
CA GLN A 152 -14.19 -4.22 4.87
C GLN A 152 -14.25 -4.10 3.36
N LEU A 153 -13.87 -5.16 2.67
CA LEU A 153 -13.95 -5.23 1.21
C LEU A 153 -15.41 -5.00 0.75
N PRO A 154 -15.69 -3.98 -0.06
CA PRO A 154 -17.02 -3.72 -0.61
C PRO A 154 -17.32 -4.63 -1.82
N VAL A 155 -16.39 -5.52 -2.17
CA VAL A 155 -16.48 -6.47 -3.28
C VAL A 155 -15.88 -7.80 -2.87
N GLU A 156 -16.26 -8.88 -3.55
CA GLU A 156 -15.54 -10.14 -3.47
C GLU A 156 -14.26 -10.08 -4.32
N LEU A 157 -13.19 -10.71 -3.83
CA LEU A 157 -11.97 -11.02 -4.58
C LEU A 157 -11.93 -12.54 -4.82
N PRO A 158 -12.44 -13.02 -5.97
CA PRO A 158 -12.68 -14.45 -6.20
C PRO A 158 -11.46 -15.32 -5.94
N GLY A 159 -11.67 -16.41 -5.21
CA GLY A 159 -10.63 -17.38 -4.84
C GLY A 159 -9.64 -16.89 -3.78
N ARG A 160 -9.84 -15.70 -3.17
CA ARG A 160 -8.95 -15.19 -2.12
C ARG A 160 -9.69 -14.63 -0.91
N TYR A 161 -10.61 -13.69 -1.11
CA TYR A 161 -11.27 -12.97 -0.01
C TYR A 161 -12.74 -12.67 -0.34
N GLN A 162 -13.62 -12.93 0.63
CA GLN A 162 -15.06 -12.71 0.45
C GLN A 162 -15.44 -11.23 0.59
N LEU A 163 -16.63 -10.88 0.07
CA LEU A 163 -17.27 -9.61 0.40
C LEU A 163 -17.36 -9.43 1.92
N GLY A 164 -17.06 -8.23 2.42
CA GLY A 164 -17.06 -7.94 3.85
C GLY A 164 -15.76 -8.31 4.59
N TRP A 165 -14.79 -8.94 3.90
CA TRP A 165 -13.51 -9.32 4.51
C TRP A 165 -12.66 -8.10 4.91
N GLY A 166 -12.02 -8.19 6.07
CA GLY A 166 -11.07 -7.20 6.56
C GLY A 166 -10.68 -7.54 8.00
N LEU A 167 -9.38 -7.48 8.30
CA LEU A 167 -8.87 -7.65 9.65
C LEU A 167 -9.33 -6.47 10.52
N LYS A 168 -9.64 -6.78 11.79
CA LYS A 168 -10.08 -5.80 12.80
C LYS A 168 -8.98 -5.44 13.80
N GLU A 169 -7.85 -6.13 13.70
CA GLU A 169 -6.67 -6.01 14.54
C GLU A 169 -5.42 -6.30 13.70
N PHE A 170 -4.24 -6.04 14.27
CA PHE A 170 -2.94 -6.18 13.62
C PHE A 170 -2.29 -7.54 13.84
#